data_AF-A0A243RKD3-F1
#
_entry.id   AF-A0A243RKD3-F1
#
_cell.length_a   1.000
_cell.length_b   1.000
_cell.length_c   1.000
_cell.angle_alpha   90.00
_cell.angle_beta   90.00
_cell.angle_gamma   90.00
#
_symmetry.space_group_name_H-M   'P 1'
#
loop_
_entity.id
_entity.type
_entity.pdbx_description
1 polymer ?
#
loop_
_entity_poly.entity_id
_entity_poly.type
_entity_poly.pdbx_seq_one_letter_code
_entity_poly.pdbx_strand_id
1 'polypeptide(L)'
;MAVNTSPESPLPVGEVSRLIGGWIDRLGAVWVEGQITQLSRRPGAGVVFLTLRDPSYDISVSVTCYRQVFDAVADVVSEGARVVVLAKPEWYAPRGQLSLRAAEIRPVGVGELLARLEQLKKALTREGLFAPERKKPLPFLPQLVGLVCGRASAAERDVLENARHRWPAVRFEVRNVAVQGVHAVPQVVQAVKELDAIEDVDVIIVARGGGSVEDLLPFSDEQLIRTVAQCRTPVVSAIGHEPDNPLLDHVADVRASTPTDAAKKVVPDVGEEYERVRLLRDRARRCVAALVEREERGLAHALARPSIEDPHRMIDERADHVADLLDRGRRCLRHQLDRADSELTHTHARVVALSPAATLKRGYAVLQKADGHAVRDPGEVTSGEPLRARVSEGEFSVRVDT
;
A
#
# COMPACT_ATOMS: atom_id res chain seq x y z
N MET A 1 -51.67 10.48 -54.53
CA MET A 1 -51.95 9.79 -55.81
C MET A 1 -50.63 9.47 -56.45
N ALA A 2 -50.31 8.18 -56.57
CA ALA A 2 -49.17 7.73 -57.37
C ALA A 2 -49.56 7.85 -58.85
N VAL A 3 -48.67 8.37 -59.68
CA VAL A 3 -48.92 8.49 -61.12
C VAL A 3 -48.41 7.21 -61.78
N ASN A 4 -49.27 6.50 -62.51
CA ASN A 4 -48.88 5.30 -63.26
C ASN A 4 -48.34 5.73 -64.62
N THR A 5 -47.03 5.71 -64.80
CA THR A 5 -46.36 6.00 -66.07
C THR A 5 -45.92 4.71 -66.75
N SER A 6 -45.98 4.67 -68.08
CA SER A 6 -45.41 3.59 -68.91
C SER A 6 -44.46 4.17 -69.95
N PRO A 7 -43.58 3.35 -70.57
CA PRO A 7 -42.73 3.81 -71.67
C PRO A 7 -43.52 4.39 -72.86
N GLU A 8 -44.77 3.93 -73.10
CA GLU A 8 -45.64 4.46 -74.16
C GLU A 8 -46.39 5.75 -73.75
N SER A 9 -46.31 6.18 -72.49
CA SER A 9 -46.93 7.42 -71.98
C SER A 9 -46.05 8.09 -70.92
N PRO A 10 -44.90 8.67 -71.32
CA PRO A 10 -43.99 9.34 -70.39
C PRO A 10 -44.54 10.71 -69.97
N LEU A 11 -44.30 11.07 -68.71
CA LEU A 11 -44.58 12.43 -68.23
C LEU A 11 -43.47 13.39 -68.66
N PRO A 12 -43.82 14.61 -69.10
CA PRO A 12 -42.85 15.68 -69.28
C PRO A 12 -42.12 15.99 -67.97
N VAL A 13 -40.80 16.24 -68.05
CA VAL A 13 -39.95 16.56 -66.88
C VAL A 13 -40.49 17.76 -66.09
N GLY A 14 -41.04 18.76 -66.77
CA GLY A 14 -41.68 19.91 -66.10
C GLY A 14 -42.92 19.55 -65.30
N GLU A 15 -43.70 18.55 -65.75
CA GLU A 15 -44.87 18.06 -65.02
C GLU A 15 -44.47 17.26 -63.78
N VAL A 16 -43.41 16.45 -63.87
CA VAL A 16 -42.82 15.76 -62.71
C VAL A 16 -42.29 16.77 -61.69
N SER A 17 -41.56 17.81 -62.11
CA SER A 17 -41.06 18.85 -61.22
C SER A 17 -42.19 19.61 -60.51
N ARG A 18 -43.30 19.89 -61.21
CA ARG A 18 -44.51 20.50 -60.63
C ARG A 18 -45.16 19.59 -59.58
N LEU A 19 -45.25 18.29 -59.85
CA LEU A 19 -45.80 17.31 -58.90
C LEU A 19 -44.94 17.22 -57.64
N ILE A 20 -43.60 17.21 -57.76
CA ILE A 20 -42.66 17.22 -56.63
C ILE A 20 -42.89 18.46 -55.76
N GLY A 21 -42.95 19.65 -56.37
CA GLY A 21 -43.25 20.88 -55.63
C GLY A 21 -44.58 20.81 -54.88
N GLY A 22 -45.63 20.30 -55.51
CA GLY A 22 -46.94 20.13 -54.89
C GLY A 22 -47.00 19.07 -53.78
N TRP A 23 -46.03 18.15 -53.69
CA TRP A 23 -45.87 17.25 -52.55
C TRP A 23 -45.13 17.92 -51.40
N ILE A 24 -44.07 18.68 -51.72
CA ILE A 24 -43.27 19.44 -50.74
C ILE A 24 -44.13 20.51 -50.06
N ASP A 25 -44.98 21.21 -50.82
CA ASP A 25 -45.89 22.23 -50.28
C ASP A 25 -46.89 21.69 -49.24
N ARG A 26 -47.23 20.38 -49.28
CA ARG A 26 -48.14 19.76 -48.32
C ARG A 26 -47.55 19.65 -46.92
N LEU A 27 -46.22 19.74 -46.78
CA LEU A 27 -45.56 19.72 -45.48
C LEU A 27 -45.98 20.94 -44.63
N GLY A 28 -46.43 22.03 -45.28
CA GLY A 28 -46.83 23.26 -44.59
C GLY A 28 -45.67 23.98 -43.92
N ALA A 29 -45.97 24.88 -42.98
CA ALA A 29 -44.96 25.54 -42.16
C ALA A 29 -44.54 24.60 -41.01
N VAL A 30 -43.24 24.38 -40.87
CA VAL A 30 -42.66 23.49 -39.85
C VAL A 30 -41.59 24.20 -39.04
N TRP A 31 -41.49 23.83 -37.76
CA TRP A 31 -40.38 24.23 -36.92
C TRP A 31 -39.22 23.26 -37.13
N VAL A 32 -38.07 23.80 -37.52
CA VAL A 32 -36.84 23.03 -37.71
C VAL A 32 -35.74 23.57 -36.80
N GLU A 33 -35.04 22.66 -36.14
CA GLU A 33 -33.89 22.97 -35.31
C GLU A 33 -32.62 22.65 -36.11
N GLY A 34 -31.64 23.55 -36.11
CA GLY A 34 -30.39 23.31 -36.81
C GLY A 34 -29.30 24.29 -36.42
N GLN A 35 -28.06 23.91 -36.71
CA GLN A 35 -26.90 24.77 -36.56
C GLN A 35 -26.62 25.51 -37.88
N ILE A 36 -26.38 26.82 -37.81
CA ILE A 36 -26.00 27.61 -38.98
C ILE A 36 -24.56 27.28 -39.33
N THR A 37 -24.35 26.57 -40.44
CA THR A 37 -22.99 26.22 -40.91
C THR A 37 -22.41 27.24 -41.86
N GLN A 38 -23.27 27.94 -42.60
CA GLN A 38 -22.88 28.99 -43.54
C GLN A 38 -23.91 30.12 -43.49
N LEU A 39 -23.43 31.35 -43.45
CA LEU A 39 -24.22 32.56 -43.47
C LEU A 39 -23.74 33.47 -44.61
N SER A 40 -24.54 33.59 -45.67
CA SER A 40 -24.24 34.49 -46.79
C SER A 40 -25.14 35.73 -46.75
N ARG A 41 -24.58 36.83 -46.24
CA ARG A 41 -25.20 38.16 -46.26
C ARG A 41 -24.55 39.03 -47.34
N ARG A 42 -25.22 39.17 -48.49
CA ARG A 42 -24.73 40.03 -49.58
C ARG A 42 -25.15 41.49 -49.36
N PRO A 43 -24.24 42.48 -49.48
CA PRO A 43 -24.60 43.90 -49.45
C PRO A 43 -25.63 44.23 -50.55
N GLY A 44 -26.74 44.89 -50.20
CA GLY A 44 -27.81 45.25 -51.15
C GLY A 44 -28.86 44.17 -51.48
N ALA A 45 -28.67 42.91 -51.08
CA ALA A 45 -29.68 41.88 -51.25
C ALA A 45 -30.78 41.95 -50.18
N GLY A 46 -32.05 41.77 -50.58
CA GLY A 46 -33.21 41.77 -49.67
C GLY A 46 -33.44 40.44 -48.93
N VAL A 47 -32.65 39.41 -49.26
CA VAL A 47 -32.71 38.08 -48.65
C VAL A 47 -31.33 37.64 -48.16
N VAL A 48 -31.31 36.84 -47.12
CA VAL A 48 -30.11 36.22 -46.53
C VAL A 48 -30.21 34.71 -46.73
N PHE A 49 -29.10 34.10 -47.15
CA PHE A 49 -29.02 32.66 -47.32
C PHE A 49 -28.25 32.05 -46.15
N LEU A 50 -28.87 31.06 -45.53
CA LEU A 50 -28.37 30.29 -44.40
C LEU A 50 -28.30 28.83 -44.81
N THR A 51 -27.34 28.09 -44.28
CA THR A 51 -27.37 26.62 -44.37
C THR A 51 -27.56 26.10 -42.96
N LEU A 52 -28.68 25.41 -42.72
CA LEU A 52 -28.93 24.72 -41.46
C LEU A 52 -28.47 23.28 -41.59
N ARG A 53 -27.64 22.84 -40.64
CA ARG A 53 -27.23 21.44 -40.50
C ARG A 53 -27.83 20.84 -39.24
N ASP A 54 -28.31 19.61 -39.34
CA ASP A 54 -28.73 18.86 -38.17
C ASP A 54 -27.48 18.49 -37.33
N PRO A 55 -27.45 18.79 -36.03
CA PRO A 55 -26.33 18.41 -35.16
C PRO A 55 -26.18 16.90 -34.94
N SER A 56 -27.22 16.13 -35.23
CA SER A 56 -27.32 14.68 -34.99
C SER A 56 -27.14 13.86 -36.28
N TYR A 57 -27.40 14.47 -37.45
CA TYR A 57 -27.35 13.79 -38.74
C TYR A 57 -26.61 14.62 -39.79
N ASP A 58 -25.94 13.97 -40.74
CA ASP A 58 -25.24 14.66 -41.83
C ASP A 58 -26.21 15.17 -42.92
N ILE A 59 -27.19 15.96 -42.52
CA ILE A 59 -28.23 16.52 -43.36
C ILE A 59 -28.11 18.05 -43.28
N SER A 60 -27.95 18.69 -44.43
CA SER A 60 -27.92 20.14 -44.54
C SER A 60 -29.01 20.61 -45.50
N VAL A 61 -29.75 21.63 -45.08
CA VAL A 61 -30.82 22.24 -45.89
C VAL A 61 -30.56 23.72 -46.01
N SER A 62 -30.69 24.24 -47.24
CA SER A 62 -30.56 25.68 -47.48
C SER A 62 -31.82 26.38 -47.00
N VAL A 63 -31.63 27.47 -46.26
CA VAL A 63 -32.70 28.30 -45.70
C VAL A 63 -32.54 29.71 -46.24
N THR A 64 -33.61 30.25 -46.80
CA THR A 64 -33.67 31.63 -47.26
C THR A 64 -34.56 32.42 -46.31
N CYS A 65 -34.08 33.53 -45.80
CA CYS A 65 -34.86 34.42 -44.93
C CYS A 65 -34.87 35.84 -45.47
N TYR A 66 -35.96 36.58 -45.23
CA TYR A 66 -35.97 38.01 -45.54
C TYR A 66 -35.04 38.75 -44.58
N ARG A 67 -34.42 39.82 -45.08
CA ARG A 67 -33.46 40.61 -44.30
C ARG A 67 -34.02 41.10 -42.96
N GLN A 68 -35.28 41.52 -42.93
CA GLN A 68 -35.96 41.97 -41.71
C GLN A 68 -36.07 40.88 -40.63
N VAL A 69 -36.29 39.62 -41.03
CA VAL A 69 -36.39 38.47 -40.11
C VAL A 69 -35.04 38.14 -39.50
N PHE A 70 -33.97 38.23 -40.29
CA PHE A 70 -32.60 37.98 -39.82
C PHE A 70 -32.07 39.14 -38.97
N ASP A 71 -32.29 40.39 -39.37
CA ASP A 71 -31.80 41.58 -38.65
C ASP A 71 -32.37 41.64 -37.21
N ALA A 72 -33.56 41.07 -36.95
CA ALA A 72 -34.14 40.95 -35.60
C ALA A 72 -33.34 40.03 -34.65
N VAL A 73 -32.51 39.14 -35.19
CA VAL A 73 -31.69 38.18 -34.41
C VAL A 73 -30.19 38.30 -34.72
N ALA A 74 -29.80 39.25 -35.57
CA ALA A 74 -28.44 39.39 -36.10
C ALA A 74 -27.38 39.68 -35.03
N ASP A 75 -27.78 40.28 -33.90
CA ASP A 75 -26.88 40.59 -32.78
C ASP A 75 -26.51 39.36 -31.94
N VAL A 76 -27.29 38.27 -32.05
CA VAL A 76 -27.16 37.06 -31.21
C VAL A 76 -26.79 35.83 -32.04
N VAL A 77 -27.07 35.84 -33.35
CA VAL A 77 -26.93 34.68 -34.24
C VAL A 77 -25.75 34.85 -35.18
N SER A 78 -24.70 34.04 -34.98
CA SER A 78 -23.51 33.94 -35.85
C SER A 78 -23.45 32.59 -36.58
N GLU A 79 -22.47 32.42 -37.49
CA GLU A 79 -22.08 31.08 -37.92
C GLU A 79 -21.70 30.23 -36.69
N GLY A 80 -22.12 28.97 -36.68
CA GLY A 80 -22.01 28.07 -35.53
C GLY A 80 -23.20 28.13 -34.57
N ALA A 81 -24.06 29.17 -34.61
CA ALA A 81 -25.19 29.29 -33.69
C ALA A 81 -26.29 28.26 -33.99
N ARG A 82 -26.87 27.71 -32.94
CA ARG A 82 -28.03 26.81 -33.02
C ARG A 82 -29.32 27.62 -32.95
N VAL A 83 -30.20 27.41 -33.91
CA VAL A 83 -31.43 28.19 -34.07
C VAL A 83 -32.62 27.26 -34.29
N VAL A 84 -33.78 27.72 -33.82
CA VAL A 84 -35.07 27.13 -34.14
C VAL A 84 -35.75 28.05 -35.13
N VAL A 85 -36.07 27.52 -36.32
CA VAL A 85 -36.59 28.28 -37.43
C VAL A 85 -37.97 27.77 -37.80
N LEU A 86 -38.95 28.66 -37.82
CA LEU A 86 -40.24 28.39 -38.47
C LEU A 86 -40.05 28.62 -39.95
N ALA A 87 -40.09 27.54 -40.75
CA ALA A 87 -39.85 27.64 -42.17
C ALA A 87 -40.89 26.88 -43.00
N LYS A 88 -41.19 27.42 -44.17
CA LYS A 88 -42.01 26.74 -45.19
C LYS A 88 -41.09 26.18 -46.27
N PRO A 89 -41.17 24.88 -46.60
CA PRO A 89 -40.42 24.32 -47.72
C PRO A 89 -40.82 24.95 -49.05
N GLU A 90 -39.83 25.24 -49.89
CA GLU A 90 -39.99 25.76 -51.25
C GLU A 90 -39.19 24.91 -52.24
N TRP A 91 -39.83 24.59 -53.37
CA TRP A 91 -39.20 23.84 -54.45
C TRP A 91 -38.83 24.78 -55.60
N TYR A 92 -37.53 24.92 -55.88
CA TYR A 92 -37.05 25.73 -56.99
C TYR A 92 -36.99 24.90 -58.29
N ALA A 93 -38.10 24.90 -59.03
CA ALA A 93 -38.30 24.07 -60.22
C ALA A 93 -37.18 24.14 -61.29
N PRO A 94 -36.54 25.29 -61.58
CA PRO A 94 -35.48 25.36 -62.60
C PRO A 94 -34.19 24.62 -62.27
N ARG A 95 -33.85 24.45 -60.98
CA ARG A 95 -32.64 23.72 -60.54
C ARG A 95 -32.94 22.45 -59.73
N GLY A 96 -34.22 22.16 -59.51
CA GLY A 96 -34.64 21.01 -58.70
C GLY A 96 -34.08 21.05 -57.28
N GLN A 97 -34.00 22.23 -56.68
CA GLN A 97 -33.43 22.41 -55.33
C GLN A 97 -34.54 22.65 -54.31
N LEU A 98 -34.48 21.92 -53.21
CA LEU A 98 -35.28 22.17 -52.02
C LEU A 98 -34.60 23.26 -51.17
N SER A 99 -35.34 24.29 -50.81
CA SER A 99 -34.94 25.25 -49.79
C SER A 99 -36.07 25.44 -48.77
N LEU A 100 -35.76 25.98 -47.60
CA LEU A 100 -36.76 26.39 -46.63
C LEU A 100 -36.82 27.91 -46.59
N ARG A 101 -38.01 28.49 -46.68
CA ARG A 101 -38.21 29.92 -46.44
C ARG A 101 -38.51 30.16 -44.97
N ALA A 102 -37.60 30.78 -44.24
CA ALA A 102 -37.79 31.12 -42.84
C ALA A 102 -38.74 32.30 -42.68
N ALA A 103 -39.80 32.10 -41.89
CA ALA A 103 -40.72 33.13 -41.43
C ALA A 103 -40.28 33.73 -40.08
N GLU A 104 -39.70 32.91 -39.21
CA GLU A 104 -39.25 33.31 -37.88
C GLU A 104 -37.97 32.53 -37.52
N ILE A 105 -36.98 33.21 -36.94
CA ILE A 105 -35.75 32.60 -36.43
C ILE A 105 -35.68 32.92 -34.94
N ARG A 106 -35.52 31.90 -34.09
CA ARG A 106 -35.31 32.06 -32.66
C ARG A 106 -33.93 31.50 -32.30
N PRO A 107 -33.05 32.28 -31.67
CA PRO A 107 -31.82 31.74 -31.12
C PRO A 107 -32.19 30.74 -30.02
N VAL A 108 -31.60 29.55 -30.05
CA VAL A 108 -31.70 28.65 -28.90
C VAL A 108 -30.78 29.22 -27.83
N GLY A 109 -31.37 29.86 -26.82
CA GLY A 109 -30.60 30.40 -25.70
C GLY A 109 -29.91 29.29 -24.94
N VAL A 110 -28.68 29.54 -24.46
CA VAL A 110 -27.89 28.62 -23.62
C VAL A 110 -28.74 28.07 -22.45
N GLY A 111 -29.68 28.85 -21.91
CA GLY A 111 -30.58 28.43 -20.83
C GLY A 111 -31.55 27.30 -21.19
N GLU A 112 -32.08 27.23 -22.43
CA GLU A 112 -32.98 26.15 -22.85
C GLU A 112 -32.21 24.83 -23.02
N LEU A 113 -31.00 24.92 -23.56
CA LEU A 113 -30.09 23.78 -23.68
C LEU A 113 -29.69 23.23 -22.30
N LEU A 114 -29.31 24.12 -21.38
CA LEU A 114 -29.01 23.73 -20.00
C LEU A 114 -30.24 23.13 -19.30
N ALA A 115 -31.43 23.69 -19.54
CA ALA A 115 -32.68 23.13 -19.00
C ALA A 115 -32.95 21.72 -19.54
N ARG A 116 -32.71 21.47 -20.83
CA ARG A 116 -32.84 20.14 -21.45
C ARG A 116 -31.82 19.14 -20.89
N LEU A 117 -30.56 19.56 -20.72
CA LEU A 117 -29.52 18.73 -20.10
C LEU A 117 -29.86 18.40 -18.64
N GLU A 118 -30.39 19.37 -17.89
CA GLU A 118 -30.81 19.15 -16.50
C GLU A 118 -32.03 18.23 -16.41
N GLN A 119 -32.97 18.32 -17.36
CA GLN A 119 -34.08 17.36 -17.47
C GLN A 119 -33.59 15.94 -17.78
N LEU A 120 -32.67 15.81 -18.74
CA LEU A 120 -32.05 14.52 -19.08
C LEU A 120 -31.30 13.94 -17.88
N LYS A 121 -30.50 14.76 -17.18
CA LYS A 121 -29.84 14.38 -15.93
C LYS A 121 -30.84 13.83 -14.92
N LYS A 122 -31.94 14.54 -14.66
CA LYS A 122 -32.99 14.09 -13.73
C LYS A 122 -33.68 12.80 -14.17
N ALA A 123 -33.83 12.55 -15.47
CA ALA A 123 -34.39 11.32 -15.98
C ALA A 123 -33.44 10.13 -15.75
N LEU A 124 -32.17 10.27 -16.15
CA LEU A 124 -31.15 9.23 -16.00
C LEU A 124 -30.80 8.95 -14.53
N THR A 125 -30.85 9.98 -13.66
CA THR A 125 -30.73 9.79 -12.20
C THR A 125 -31.87 8.95 -11.65
N ARG A 126 -33.11 9.17 -12.10
CA ARG A 126 -34.28 8.39 -11.65
C ARG A 126 -34.21 6.92 -12.08
N GLU A 127 -33.61 6.66 -13.24
CA GLU A 127 -33.28 5.30 -13.69
C GLU A 127 -32.11 4.67 -12.93
N GLY A 128 -31.39 5.43 -12.11
CA GLY A 128 -30.26 4.95 -11.31
C GLY A 128 -28.95 4.79 -12.09
N LEU A 129 -28.82 5.38 -13.29
CA LEU A 129 -27.60 5.23 -14.09
C LEU A 129 -26.36 5.88 -13.45
N PHE A 130 -26.56 6.88 -12.60
CA PHE A 130 -25.48 7.58 -11.87
C PHE A 130 -25.28 7.07 -10.44
N ALA A 131 -25.91 5.94 -10.08
CA ALA A 131 -25.82 5.37 -8.74
C ALA A 131 -24.36 4.97 -8.42
N PRO A 132 -23.79 5.37 -7.27
CA PRO A 132 -22.40 5.08 -6.92
C PRO A 132 -22.12 3.58 -6.82
N GLU A 133 -23.13 2.76 -6.52
CA GLU A 133 -23.02 1.30 -6.42
C GLU A 133 -22.75 0.62 -7.77
N ARG A 134 -23.02 1.31 -8.89
CA ARG A 134 -22.71 0.81 -10.24
C ARG A 134 -21.26 1.08 -10.64
N LYS A 135 -20.57 1.98 -9.93
CA LYS A 135 -19.21 2.39 -10.28
C LYS A 135 -18.22 1.31 -9.91
N LYS A 136 -17.30 1.01 -10.83
CA LYS A 136 -16.29 -0.02 -10.69
C LYS A 136 -14.98 0.58 -10.17
N PRO A 137 -14.26 -0.11 -9.29
CA PRO A 137 -12.93 0.31 -8.89
C PRO A 137 -11.96 0.21 -10.06
N LEU A 138 -11.00 1.12 -10.12
CA LEU A 138 -9.90 1.02 -11.09
C LEU A 138 -8.98 -0.14 -10.73
N PRO A 139 -8.43 -0.87 -11.72
CA PRO A 139 -7.39 -1.85 -11.49
C PRO A 139 -6.16 -1.16 -10.88
N PHE A 140 -5.52 -1.81 -9.92
CA PHE A 140 -4.32 -1.24 -9.28
C PHE A 140 -3.16 -1.06 -10.27
N LEU A 141 -2.97 -2.02 -11.18
CA LEU A 141 -1.92 -2.02 -12.20
C LEU A 141 -2.50 -2.44 -13.57
N PRO A 142 -3.05 -1.50 -14.36
CA PRO A 142 -3.53 -1.81 -15.70
C PRO A 142 -2.36 -2.17 -16.64
N GLN A 143 -2.52 -3.25 -17.39
CA GLN A 143 -1.58 -3.71 -18.41
C GLN A 143 -1.91 -3.08 -19.78
N LEU A 144 -3.19 -2.98 -20.13
CA LEU A 144 -3.66 -2.40 -21.37
C LEU A 144 -4.75 -1.37 -21.10
N VAL A 145 -4.48 -0.12 -21.48
CA VAL A 145 -5.41 1.00 -21.35
C VAL A 145 -6.00 1.34 -22.71
N GLY A 146 -7.33 1.28 -22.81
CA GLY A 146 -8.05 1.79 -23.98
C GLY A 146 -8.09 3.32 -23.94
N LEU A 147 -7.80 4.00 -25.04
CA LEU A 147 -7.86 5.46 -25.13
C LEU A 147 -8.73 5.89 -26.31
N VAL A 148 -9.80 6.62 -26.02
CA VAL A 148 -10.66 7.26 -27.02
C VAL A 148 -10.36 8.75 -27.03
N CYS A 149 -9.78 9.25 -28.12
CA CYS A 149 -9.40 10.66 -28.24
C CYS A 149 -9.37 11.15 -29.70
N GLY A 150 -9.27 12.46 -29.89
CA GLY A 150 -9.09 13.06 -31.21
C GLY A 150 -7.75 12.67 -31.84
N ARG A 151 -7.73 12.44 -33.16
CA ARG A 151 -6.49 12.13 -33.90
C ARG A 151 -5.45 13.24 -33.72
N ALA A 152 -4.23 12.86 -33.31
CA ALA A 152 -3.10 13.78 -33.11
C ALA A 152 -3.39 14.92 -32.11
N SER A 153 -4.33 14.69 -31.19
CA SER A 153 -4.73 15.68 -30.19
C SER A 153 -3.65 15.90 -29.13
N ALA A 154 -3.66 17.07 -28.48
CA ALA A 154 -2.83 17.31 -27.30
C ALA A 154 -3.17 16.31 -26.17
N ALA A 155 -4.46 16.02 -26.00
CA ALA A 155 -4.94 15.05 -25.01
C ALA A 155 -4.35 13.64 -25.20
N GLU A 156 -4.20 13.18 -26.45
CA GLU A 156 -3.55 11.89 -26.74
C GLU A 156 -2.10 11.87 -26.26
N ARG A 157 -1.32 12.90 -26.63
CA ARG A 157 0.08 13.03 -26.25
C ARG A 157 0.24 13.14 -24.74
N ASP A 158 -0.57 13.97 -24.09
CA ASP A 158 -0.54 14.19 -22.65
C ASP A 158 -0.79 12.88 -21.88
N VAL A 159 -1.80 12.10 -22.27
CA VAL A 159 -2.11 10.82 -21.62
C VAL A 159 -0.96 9.83 -21.81
N LEU A 160 -0.48 9.66 -23.05
CA LEU A 160 0.55 8.67 -23.38
C LEU A 160 1.90 8.99 -22.73
N GLU A 161 2.33 10.26 -22.76
CA GLU A 161 3.62 10.67 -22.18
C GLU A 161 3.61 10.56 -20.65
N ASN A 162 2.56 11.05 -19.98
CA ASN A 162 2.47 10.95 -18.53
C ASN A 162 2.36 9.50 -18.07
N ALA A 163 1.59 8.66 -18.77
CA ALA A 163 1.50 7.24 -18.45
C ALA A 163 2.82 6.51 -18.63
N ARG A 164 3.54 6.73 -19.75
CA ARG A 164 4.85 6.11 -20.01
C ARG A 164 5.93 6.57 -19.02
N HIS A 165 5.90 7.82 -18.59
CA HIS A 165 6.82 8.32 -17.58
C HIS A 165 6.61 7.62 -16.24
N ARG A 166 5.35 7.37 -15.85
CA ARG A 166 5.01 6.73 -14.58
C ARG A 166 5.20 5.21 -14.62
N TRP A 167 4.81 4.56 -15.71
CA TRP A 167 4.93 3.12 -15.91
C TRP A 167 5.28 2.80 -17.38
N PRO A 168 6.57 2.62 -17.72
CA PRO A 168 6.99 2.41 -19.12
C PRO A 168 6.42 1.16 -19.81
N ALA A 169 6.01 0.15 -19.05
CA ALA A 169 5.49 -1.10 -19.60
C ALA A 169 3.97 -1.09 -19.88
N VAL A 170 3.29 0.04 -19.66
CA VAL A 170 1.84 0.14 -19.89
C VAL A 170 1.59 0.19 -21.38
N ARG A 171 0.65 -0.62 -21.85
CA ARG A 171 0.25 -0.66 -23.26
C ARG A 171 -1.00 0.17 -23.45
N PHE A 172 -1.14 0.74 -24.64
CA PHE A 172 -2.31 1.53 -25.01
C PHE A 172 -2.92 1.02 -26.30
N GLU A 173 -4.25 0.88 -26.29
CA GLU A 173 -5.05 0.62 -27.49
C GLU A 173 -5.83 1.90 -27.81
N VAL A 174 -5.37 2.65 -28.82
CA VAL A 174 -5.94 3.98 -29.14
C VAL A 174 -7.00 3.85 -30.24
N ARG A 175 -8.16 4.47 -30.03
CA ARG A 175 -9.20 4.67 -31.04
C ARG A 175 -9.34 6.16 -31.30
N ASN A 176 -8.85 6.59 -32.46
CA ASN A 176 -8.96 7.98 -32.88
C ASN A 176 -10.36 8.26 -33.45
N VAL A 177 -11.10 9.16 -32.81
CA VAL A 177 -12.47 9.53 -33.18
C VAL A 177 -12.64 11.03 -33.31
N ALA A 178 -13.69 11.47 -33.99
CA ALA A 178 -14.15 12.85 -33.88
C ALA A 178 -14.60 13.10 -32.44
N VAL A 179 -14.04 14.13 -31.80
CA VAL A 179 -14.41 14.54 -30.43
C VAL A 179 -15.32 15.76 -30.40
N GLN A 180 -15.65 16.30 -31.57
CA GLN A 180 -16.53 17.45 -31.76
C GLN A 180 -17.31 17.30 -33.08
N GLY A 181 -18.46 17.97 -33.17
CA GLY A 181 -19.34 17.93 -34.32
C GLY A 181 -20.21 16.66 -34.41
N VAL A 182 -20.95 16.55 -35.52
CA VAL A 182 -22.05 15.59 -35.73
C VAL A 182 -21.61 14.13 -35.64
N HIS A 183 -20.38 13.83 -36.05
CA HIS A 183 -19.86 12.46 -36.04
C HIS A 183 -19.29 12.04 -34.67
N ALA A 184 -19.25 12.94 -33.68
CA ALA A 184 -18.60 12.65 -32.41
C ALA A 184 -19.32 11.54 -31.63
N VAL A 185 -20.63 11.67 -31.42
CA VAL A 185 -21.40 10.68 -30.64
C VAL A 185 -21.32 9.28 -31.25
N PRO A 186 -21.63 9.07 -32.55
CA PRO A 186 -21.60 7.72 -33.13
C PRO A 186 -20.20 7.09 -33.10
N GLN A 187 -19.15 7.88 -33.35
CA GLN A 187 -17.78 7.36 -33.37
C GLN A 187 -17.27 7.04 -31.96
N VAL A 188 -17.52 7.91 -30.97
CA VAL A 188 -17.12 7.66 -29.57
C VAL A 188 -17.86 6.43 -29.03
N VAL A 189 -19.16 6.31 -29.28
CA VAL A 189 -19.95 5.13 -28.89
C VAL A 189 -19.37 3.85 -29.48
N GLN A 190 -19.05 3.87 -30.77
CA GLN A 190 -18.47 2.72 -31.45
C GLN A 190 -17.09 2.36 -30.88
N ALA A 191 -16.22 3.35 -30.69
CA ALA A 191 -14.89 3.15 -30.12
C ALA A 191 -14.92 2.59 -28.69
N VAL A 192 -15.83 3.09 -27.84
CA VAL A 192 -16.01 2.56 -26.49
C VAL A 192 -16.47 1.11 -26.53
N LYS A 193 -17.43 0.75 -27.39
CA LYS A 193 -17.89 -0.64 -27.56
C LYS A 193 -16.80 -1.57 -28.09
N GLU A 194 -15.99 -1.10 -29.04
CA GLU A 194 -14.86 -1.88 -29.55
C GLU A 194 -13.82 -2.15 -28.48
N LEU A 195 -13.50 -1.16 -27.65
CA LEU A 195 -12.54 -1.33 -26.56
C LEU A 195 -13.10 -2.20 -25.43
N ASP A 196 -14.39 -2.07 -25.09
CA ASP A 196 -15.05 -2.90 -24.07
C ASP A 196 -15.19 -4.37 -24.49
N ALA A 197 -15.16 -4.65 -25.80
CA ALA A 197 -15.18 -6.01 -26.34
C ALA A 197 -13.81 -6.72 -26.28
N ILE A 198 -12.72 -6.00 -26.02
CA ILE A 198 -11.38 -6.58 -25.93
C ILE A 198 -11.14 -7.03 -24.48
N GLU A 199 -11.01 -8.33 -24.27
CA GLU A 199 -10.86 -8.91 -22.91
C GLU A 199 -9.62 -8.41 -22.16
N ASP A 200 -8.54 -8.09 -22.89
CA ASP A 200 -7.29 -7.62 -22.29
C ASP A 200 -7.34 -6.15 -21.86
N VAL A 201 -8.37 -5.36 -22.23
CA VAL A 201 -8.44 -3.93 -21.87
C VAL A 201 -8.95 -3.79 -20.44
N ASP A 202 -8.06 -3.34 -19.55
CA ASP A 202 -8.32 -3.23 -18.11
C ASP A 202 -9.11 -1.97 -17.72
N VAL A 203 -9.01 -0.91 -18.53
CA VAL A 203 -9.62 0.40 -18.28
C VAL A 203 -9.70 1.20 -19.58
N ILE A 204 -10.78 1.96 -19.77
CA ILE A 204 -11.00 2.82 -20.94
C ILE A 204 -11.00 4.28 -20.50
N ILE A 205 -10.18 5.11 -21.15
CA ILE A 205 -10.14 6.55 -20.95
C ILE A 205 -10.82 7.23 -22.14
N VAL A 206 -11.84 8.03 -21.87
CA VAL A 206 -12.43 8.94 -22.85
C VAL A 206 -11.87 10.33 -22.59
N ALA A 207 -10.99 10.78 -23.48
CA ALA A 207 -10.25 12.03 -23.32
C ALA A 207 -10.58 13.03 -24.41
N ARG A 208 -10.76 14.28 -23.99
CA ARG A 208 -10.92 15.42 -24.89
C ARG A 208 -9.93 16.52 -24.49
N GLY A 209 -9.28 17.13 -25.48
CA GLY A 209 -8.50 18.35 -25.27
C GLY A 209 -9.39 19.59 -25.06
N GLY A 210 -8.77 20.75 -24.94
CA GLY A 210 -9.48 22.02 -24.78
C GLY A 210 -10.43 22.35 -25.95
N GLY A 211 -11.34 23.29 -25.71
CA GLY A 211 -12.22 23.90 -26.71
C GLY A 211 -13.44 24.53 -26.04
N SER A 212 -14.45 24.88 -26.83
CA SER A 212 -15.61 25.61 -26.32
C SER A 212 -16.56 24.69 -25.52
N VAL A 213 -17.45 25.31 -24.74
CA VAL A 213 -18.53 24.61 -24.02
C VAL A 213 -19.45 23.86 -24.99
N GLU A 214 -19.67 24.41 -26.19
CA GLU A 214 -20.54 23.80 -27.21
C GLU A 214 -19.98 22.47 -27.72
N ASP A 215 -18.67 22.36 -27.80
CA ASP A 215 -17.99 21.13 -28.19
C ASP A 215 -18.07 20.03 -27.11
N LEU A 216 -18.57 20.32 -25.90
CA LEU A 216 -18.80 19.33 -24.84
C LEU A 216 -20.15 18.63 -24.97
N LEU A 217 -21.08 19.19 -25.73
CA LEU A 217 -22.44 18.69 -25.86
C LEU A 217 -22.53 17.23 -26.33
N PRO A 218 -21.68 16.75 -27.27
CA PRO A 218 -21.66 15.34 -27.65
C PRO A 218 -21.44 14.38 -26.46
N PHE A 219 -20.74 14.82 -25.42
CA PHE A 219 -20.48 14.02 -24.22
C PHE A 219 -21.62 14.03 -23.21
N SER A 220 -22.71 14.76 -23.48
CA SER A 220 -23.95 14.70 -22.70
C SER A 220 -25.09 14.00 -23.45
N ASP A 221 -24.78 13.34 -24.56
CA ASP A 221 -25.76 12.57 -25.33
C ASP A 221 -26.19 11.29 -24.61
N GLU A 222 -27.49 11.00 -24.65
CA GLU A 222 -28.07 9.86 -23.96
C GLU A 222 -27.53 8.51 -24.45
N GLN A 223 -27.27 8.37 -25.75
CA GLN A 223 -26.76 7.13 -26.34
C GLN A 223 -25.35 6.81 -25.80
N LEU A 224 -24.50 7.83 -25.67
CA LEU A 224 -23.17 7.68 -25.11
C LEU A 224 -23.22 7.32 -23.62
N ILE A 225 -24.04 8.03 -22.84
CA ILE A 225 -24.20 7.78 -21.41
C ILE A 225 -24.65 6.34 -21.14
N ARG A 226 -25.66 5.87 -21.89
CA ARG A 226 -26.17 4.50 -21.77
C ARG A 226 -25.12 3.46 -22.19
N THR A 227 -24.31 3.76 -23.20
CA THR A 227 -23.21 2.88 -23.63
C THR A 227 -22.18 2.73 -22.52
N VAL A 228 -21.74 3.83 -21.89
CA VAL A 228 -20.78 3.78 -20.78
C VAL A 228 -21.37 3.06 -19.56
N ALA A 229 -22.64 3.31 -19.22
CA ALA A 229 -23.33 2.63 -18.12
C ALA A 229 -23.42 1.10 -18.27
N GLN A 230 -23.29 0.59 -19.50
CA GLN A 230 -23.38 -0.83 -19.86
C GLN A 230 -22.01 -1.49 -20.09
N CYS A 231 -20.92 -0.72 -20.12
CA CYS A 231 -19.58 -1.28 -20.30
C CYS A 231 -19.27 -2.30 -19.20
N ARG A 232 -18.40 -3.27 -19.48
CA ARG A 232 -17.85 -4.24 -18.53
C ARG A 232 -16.52 -3.74 -17.96
N THR A 233 -15.73 -3.08 -18.79
CA THR A 233 -14.48 -2.44 -18.40
C THR A 233 -14.75 -1.11 -17.66
N PRO A 234 -13.97 -0.75 -16.63
CA PRO A 234 -14.06 0.56 -16.00
C PRO A 234 -13.76 1.71 -16.96
N VAL A 235 -14.55 2.78 -16.89
CA VAL A 235 -14.42 3.95 -17.77
C VAL A 235 -14.04 5.20 -16.98
N VAL A 236 -13.02 5.90 -17.46
CA VAL A 236 -12.54 7.19 -16.93
C VAL A 236 -12.90 8.30 -17.89
N SER A 237 -13.64 9.30 -17.40
CA SER A 237 -13.91 10.51 -18.16
C SER A 237 -12.81 11.54 -17.89
N ALA A 238 -12.22 12.07 -18.95
CA ALA A 238 -11.16 13.09 -18.92
C ALA A 238 -11.51 14.23 -19.88
N ILE A 239 -12.67 14.85 -19.64
CA ILE A 239 -13.30 15.82 -20.54
C ILE A 239 -13.45 17.15 -19.81
N GLY A 240 -12.85 18.22 -20.35
CA GLY A 240 -13.03 19.59 -19.84
C GLY A 240 -12.26 19.89 -18.55
N HIS A 241 -12.48 21.10 -18.00
CA HIS A 241 -11.93 21.54 -16.71
C HIS A 241 -13.05 21.59 -15.65
N GLU A 242 -12.77 21.99 -14.40
CA GLU A 242 -13.76 22.02 -13.30
C GLU A 242 -15.15 22.66 -13.59
N PRO A 243 -15.29 23.76 -14.35
CA PRO A 243 -16.61 24.33 -14.66
C PRO A 243 -17.40 23.51 -15.71
N ASP A 244 -16.72 22.62 -16.44
CA ASP A 244 -17.25 21.83 -17.54
C ASP A 244 -17.61 20.42 -17.04
N ASN A 245 -18.87 20.19 -16.64
CA ASN A 245 -19.34 18.88 -16.16
C ASN A 245 -20.32 18.25 -17.16
N PRO A 246 -19.84 17.58 -18.23
CA PRO A 246 -20.72 16.82 -19.12
C PRO A 246 -21.38 15.67 -18.35
N LEU A 247 -22.53 15.20 -18.83
CA LEU A 247 -23.22 14.09 -18.18
C LEU A 247 -22.41 12.78 -18.18
N LEU A 248 -21.44 12.62 -19.09
CA LEU A 248 -20.50 11.50 -19.07
C LEU A 248 -19.75 11.37 -17.74
N ASP A 249 -19.37 12.48 -17.11
CA ASP A 249 -18.62 12.49 -15.85
C ASP A 249 -19.40 11.85 -14.70
N HIS A 250 -20.74 11.91 -14.76
CA HIS A 250 -21.59 11.34 -13.73
C HIS A 250 -21.71 9.81 -13.88
N VAL A 251 -21.73 9.29 -15.11
CA VAL A 251 -21.83 7.86 -15.38
C VAL A 251 -20.48 7.15 -15.35
N ALA A 252 -19.39 7.86 -15.68
CA ALA A 252 -18.04 7.29 -15.62
C ALA A 252 -17.71 6.81 -14.19
N ASP A 253 -16.91 5.75 -14.12
CA ASP A 253 -16.49 5.16 -12.85
C ASP A 253 -15.58 6.12 -12.09
N VAL A 254 -14.66 6.78 -12.81
CA VAL A 254 -13.79 7.81 -12.28
C VAL A 254 -13.80 9.05 -13.17
N ARG A 255 -13.89 10.21 -12.54
CA ARG A 255 -13.73 11.52 -13.19
C ARG A 255 -12.29 12.01 -13.03
N ALA A 256 -11.69 12.41 -14.14
CA ALA A 256 -10.42 13.11 -14.21
C ALA A 256 -10.64 14.55 -14.70
N SER A 257 -9.96 15.50 -14.08
CA SER A 257 -10.13 16.93 -14.40
C SER A 257 -9.39 17.36 -15.66
N THR A 258 -8.47 16.53 -16.16
CA THR A 258 -7.69 16.76 -17.38
C THR A 258 -7.24 15.41 -17.95
N PRO A 259 -6.84 15.34 -19.24
CA PRO A 259 -6.20 14.15 -19.81
C PRO A 259 -4.96 13.70 -18.99
N THR A 260 -4.15 14.65 -18.53
CA THR A 260 -2.99 14.38 -17.65
C THR A 260 -3.39 13.78 -16.30
N ASP A 261 -4.45 14.31 -15.67
CA ASP A 261 -5.00 13.75 -14.42
C ASP A 261 -5.53 12.32 -14.62
N ALA A 262 -6.10 12.03 -15.79
CA ALA A 262 -6.58 10.70 -16.12
C ALA A 262 -5.43 9.68 -16.16
N ALA A 263 -4.34 10.00 -16.85
CA ALA A 263 -3.13 9.18 -16.84
C ALA A 263 -2.60 8.98 -15.41
N LYS A 264 -2.67 10.03 -14.57
CA LYS A 264 -2.19 9.95 -13.19
C LYS A 264 -3.06 9.07 -12.28
N LYS A 265 -4.37 9.05 -12.47
CA LYS A 265 -5.31 8.24 -11.69
C LYS A 265 -5.33 6.78 -12.14
N VAL A 266 -5.14 6.55 -13.44
CA VAL A 266 -5.17 5.21 -14.03
C VAL A 266 -3.84 4.48 -13.86
N VAL A 267 -2.71 5.17 -14.07
CA VAL A 267 -1.39 4.55 -14.05
C VAL A 267 -0.64 4.95 -12.78
N PRO A 268 -0.31 3.99 -11.89
CA PRO A 268 0.48 4.25 -10.70
C PRO A 268 1.93 4.61 -11.06
N ASP A 269 2.65 5.23 -10.13
CA ASP A 269 4.08 5.51 -10.30
C ASP A 269 4.93 4.29 -9.90
N VAL A 270 5.61 3.66 -10.85
CA VAL A 270 6.48 2.49 -10.56
C VAL A 270 7.55 2.85 -9.53
N GLY A 271 8.11 4.07 -9.63
CA GLY A 271 9.20 4.51 -8.79
C GLY A 271 8.78 4.57 -7.33
N GLU A 272 7.60 5.15 -7.06
CA GLU A 272 7.03 5.20 -5.71
C GLU A 272 6.73 3.79 -5.17
N GLU A 273 6.14 2.91 -5.99
CA GLU A 273 5.83 1.53 -5.57
C GLU A 273 7.11 0.70 -5.33
N TYR A 274 8.13 0.86 -6.16
CA TYR A 274 9.42 0.20 -5.97
C TYR A 274 10.10 0.66 -4.69
N GLU A 275 10.10 1.96 -4.41
CA GLU A 275 10.62 2.51 -3.15
C GLU A 275 9.84 2.00 -1.94
N ARG A 276 8.50 1.89 -2.05
CA ARG A 276 7.66 1.32 -0.99
C ARG A 276 8.01 -0.14 -0.70
N VAL A 277 8.18 -0.97 -1.74
CA VAL A 277 8.63 -2.36 -1.61
C VAL A 277 10.02 -2.43 -0.98
N ARG A 278 10.95 -1.57 -1.41
CA ARG A 278 12.31 -1.50 -0.87
C ARG A 278 12.29 -1.19 0.64
N LEU A 279 11.53 -0.18 1.05
CA LEU A 279 11.38 0.21 2.45
C LEU A 279 10.77 -0.90 3.31
N LEU A 280 9.73 -1.57 2.81
CA LEU A 280 9.10 -2.71 3.50
C LEU A 280 10.07 -3.87 3.67
N ARG A 281 10.83 -4.19 2.62
CA ARG A 281 11.86 -5.25 2.66
C ARG A 281 12.97 -4.93 3.66
N ASP A 282 13.46 -3.70 3.68
CA ASP A 282 14.53 -3.30 4.59
C ASP A 282 14.04 -3.27 6.05
N ARG A 283 12.79 -2.86 6.28
CA ARG A 283 12.15 -2.99 7.60
C ARG A 283 12.03 -4.45 8.03
N ALA A 284 11.55 -5.33 7.15
CA ALA A 284 11.43 -6.76 7.45
C ALA A 284 12.79 -7.38 7.81
N ARG A 285 13.84 -7.07 7.04
CA ARG A 285 15.21 -7.52 7.33
C ARG A 285 15.71 -7.05 8.69
N ARG A 286 15.50 -5.78 9.04
CA ARG A 286 15.88 -5.26 10.37
C ARG A 286 15.16 -5.98 11.49
N CYS A 287 13.87 -6.24 11.35
CA CYS A 287 13.11 -6.97 12.37
C CYS A 287 13.61 -8.40 12.56
N VAL A 288 13.90 -9.11 11.47
CA VAL A 288 14.45 -10.47 11.52
C VAL A 288 15.86 -10.47 12.12
N ALA A 289 16.73 -9.57 11.69
CA ALA A 289 18.09 -9.46 12.23
C ALA A 289 18.07 -9.15 13.74
N ALA A 290 17.23 -8.22 14.18
CA ALA A 290 17.10 -7.88 15.60
C ALA A 290 16.54 -9.04 16.44
N LEU A 291 15.63 -9.84 15.87
CA LEU A 291 15.13 -11.05 16.52
C LEU A 291 16.25 -12.08 16.70
N VAL A 292 16.98 -12.39 15.63
CA VAL A 292 18.11 -13.35 15.68
C VAL A 292 19.16 -12.89 16.68
N GLU A 293 19.59 -11.63 16.62
CA GLU A 293 20.59 -11.09 17.53
C GLU A 293 20.14 -11.13 19.00
N ARG A 294 18.84 -10.90 19.26
CA ARG A 294 18.27 -11.03 20.60
C ARG A 294 18.32 -12.47 21.10
N GLU A 295 17.93 -13.43 20.28
CA GLU A 295 17.93 -14.84 20.65
C GLU A 295 19.37 -15.37 20.84
N GLU A 296 20.30 -14.96 19.97
CA GLU A 296 21.73 -15.26 20.12
C GLU A 296 22.30 -14.71 21.44
N ARG A 297 22.01 -13.44 21.76
CA ARG A 297 22.40 -12.84 23.04
C ARG A 297 21.75 -13.55 24.24
N GLY A 298 20.48 -13.93 24.12
CA GLY A 298 19.76 -14.68 25.15
C GLY A 298 20.38 -16.06 25.41
N LEU A 299 20.71 -16.78 24.35
CA LEU A 299 21.38 -18.08 24.41
C LEU A 299 22.78 -17.94 25.01
N ALA A 300 23.58 -16.98 24.54
CA ALA A 300 24.91 -16.74 25.07
C ALA A 300 24.86 -16.42 26.57
N HIS A 301 23.90 -15.60 27.01
CA HIS A 301 23.72 -15.29 28.43
C HIS A 301 23.27 -16.51 29.25
N ALA A 302 22.42 -17.38 28.70
CA ALA A 302 22.02 -18.62 29.37
C ALA A 302 23.20 -19.59 29.53
N LEU A 303 24.02 -19.74 28.48
CA LEU A 303 25.20 -20.60 28.49
C LEU A 303 26.31 -20.07 29.42
N ALA A 304 26.47 -18.75 29.53
CA ALA A 304 27.44 -18.12 30.42
C ALA A 304 27.03 -18.12 31.91
N ARG A 305 25.93 -18.78 32.28
CA ARG A 305 25.58 -18.93 33.70
C ARG A 305 26.57 -19.90 34.36
N PRO A 306 27.12 -19.58 35.55
CA PRO A 306 28.09 -20.45 36.23
C PRO A 306 27.57 -21.88 36.43
N SER A 307 26.27 -22.06 36.63
CA SER A 307 25.63 -23.37 36.77
C SER A 307 25.61 -24.23 35.50
N ILE A 308 25.81 -23.63 34.32
CA ILE A 308 25.85 -24.31 33.02
C ILE A 308 27.29 -24.37 32.50
N GLU A 309 28.08 -23.31 32.68
CA GLU A 309 29.48 -23.23 32.26
C GLU A 309 30.38 -24.16 33.08
N ASP A 310 30.17 -24.22 34.40
CA ASP A 310 30.88 -25.12 35.30
C ASP A 310 29.94 -25.68 36.39
N PRO A 311 29.11 -26.69 36.05
CA PRO A 311 28.13 -27.26 36.98
C PRO A 311 28.79 -27.96 38.17
N HIS A 312 30.06 -28.35 38.06
CA HIS A 312 30.78 -29.07 39.10
C HIS A 312 31.38 -28.15 40.15
N ARG A 313 31.66 -26.89 39.82
CA ARG A 313 32.21 -25.89 40.76
C ARG A 313 31.55 -25.88 42.13
N MET A 314 30.22 -25.98 42.18
CA MET A 314 29.50 -26.03 43.46
C MET A 314 29.90 -27.27 44.29
N ILE A 315 30.03 -28.43 43.65
CA ILE A 315 30.44 -29.67 44.31
C ILE A 315 31.92 -29.58 44.69
N ASP A 316 32.76 -29.08 43.79
CA ASP A 316 34.21 -29.00 43.99
C ASP A 316 34.58 -28.09 45.16
N GLU A 317 34.00 -26.89 45.25
CA GLU A 317 34.19 -25.98 46.40
C GLU A 317 33.81 -26.64 47.74
N ARG A 318 32.79 -27.50 47.74
CA ARG A 318 32.31 -28.21 48.93
C ARG A 318 33.19 -29.43 49.22
N ALA A 319 33.67 -30.12 48.21
CA ALA A 319 34.62 -31.22 48.32
C ALA A 319 35.95 -30.73 48.91
N ASP A 320 36.48 -29.61 48.39
CA ASP A 320 37.68 -28.96 48.90
C ASP A 320 37.50 -28.53 50.36
N HIS A 321 36.36 -27.93 50.71
CA HIS A 321 36.06 -27.55 52.10
C HIS A 321 36.05 -28.76 53.05
N VAL A 322 35.45 -29.88 52.62
CA VAL A 322 35.44 -31.12 53.40
C VAL A 322 36.86 -31.69 53.52
N ALA A 323 37.66 -31.67 52.45
CA ALA A 323 39.05 -32.12 52.47
C ALA A 323 39.90 -31.30 53.46
N ASP A 324 39.75 -29.99 53.45
CA ASP A 324 40.43 -29.07 54.39
C ASP A 324 40.03 -29.33 55.84
N LEU A 325 38.73 -29.53 56.10
CA LEU A 325 38.23 -29.85 57.44
C LEU A 325 38.75 -31.21 57.94
N LEU A 326 38.80 -32.21 57.05
CA LEU A 326 39.35 -33.53 57.36
C LEU A 326 40.85 -33.46 57.68
N ASP A 327 41.63 -32.72 56.87
CA ASP A 327 43.05 -32.55 57.10
C ASP A 327 43.33 -31.80 58.40
N ARG A 328 42.57 -30.73 58.67
CA ARG A 328 42.64 -30.00 59.94
C ARG A 328 42.29 -30.90 61.13
N GLY A 329 41.22 -31.69 61.02
CA GLY A 329 40.82 -32.65 62.06
C GLY A 329 41.92 -33.68 62.34
N ARG A 330 42.53 -34.25 61.30
CA ARG A 330 43.65 -35.20 61.41
C ARG A 330 44.88 -34.56 62.07
N ARG A 331 45.22 -33.31 61.72
CA ARG A 331 46.33 -32.58 62.34
C ARG A 331 46.08 -32.31 63.82
N CYS A 332 44.89 -31.82 64.18
CA CYS A 332 44.52 -31.59 65.57
C CYS A 332 44.56 -32.87 66.40
N LEU A 333 44.02 -33.98 65.87
CA LEU A 333 44.05 -35.27 66.54
C LEU A 333 45.49 -35.77 66.74
N ARG A 334 46.32 -35.70 65.70
CA ARG A 334 47.73 -36.10 65.79
C ARG A 334 48.48 -35.30 66.85
N HIS A 335 48.27 -33.99 66.89
CA HIS A 335 48.91 -33.12 67.88
C HIS A 335 48.47 -33.46 69.32
N GLN A 336 47.20 -33.82 69.53
CA GLN A 336 46.73 -34.30 70.84
C GLN A 336 47.38 -35.64 71.23
N LEU A 337 47.49 -36.58 70.28
CA LEU A 337 48.14 -37.87 70.52
C LEU A 337 49.63 -37.72 70.82
N ASP A 338 50.36 -36.92 70.05
CA ASP A 338 51.80 -36.65 70.27
C ASP A 338 52.03 -36.01 71.64
N ARG A 339 51.13 -35.10 72.05
CA ARG A 339 51.18 -34.47 73.38
C ARG A 339 50.91 -35.49 74.49
N ALA A 340 49.88 -36.33 74.34
CA ALA A 340 49.54 -37.37 75.32
C ALA A 340 50.68 -38.40 75.45
N ASP A 341 51.30 -38.79 74.34
CA ASP A 341 52.46 -39.68 74.32
C ASP A 341 53.69 -39.05 75.00
N SER A 342 53.93 -37.76 74.76
CA SER A 342 54.98 -37.00 75.44
C SER A 342 54.75 -36.89 76.95
N GLU A 343 53.51 -36.60 77.38
CA GLU A 343 53.11 -36.55 78.79
C GLU A 343 53.24 -37.92 79.47
N LEU A 344 52.86 -39.00 78.78
CA LEU A 344 53.03 -40.37 79.25
C LEU A 344 54.51 -40.72 79.40
N THR A 345 55.32 -40.45 78.38
CA THR A 345 56.77 -40.70 78.38
C THR A 345 57.46 -39.94 79.52
N HIS A 346 57.11 -38.65 79.70
CA HIS A 346 57.66 -37.84 80.77
C HIS A 346 57.23 -38.33 82.17
N THR A 347 55.95 -38.70 82.33
CA THR A 347 55.43 -39.24 83.58
C THR A 347 56.09 -40.57 83.92
N HIS A 348 56.25 -41.45 82.94
CA HIS A 348 56.97 -42.71 83.10
C HIS A 348 58.44 -42.47 83.50
N ALA A 349 59.14 -41.55 82.82
CA ALA A 349 60.51 -41.19 83.20
C ALA A 349 60.61 -40.64 84.63
N ARG A 350 59.64 -39.84 85.08
CA ARG A 350 59.56 -39.36 86.47
C ARG A 350 59.35 -40.49 87.47
N VAL A 351 58.46 -41.44 87.18
CA VAL A 351 58.23 -42.63 88.02
C VAL A 351 59.50 -43.47 88.12
N VAL A 352 60.19 -43.69 87.00
CA VAL A 352 61.46 -44.43 86.98
C VAL A 352 62.55 -43.69 87.76
N ALA A 353 62.68 -42.37 87.58
CA ALA A 353 63.70 -41.57 88.26
C ALA A 353 63.48 -41.47 89.78
N LEU A 354 62.22 -41.46 90.23
CA LEU A 354 61.83 -41.44 91.65
C LEU A 354 61.75 -42.84 92.26
N SER A 355 61.94 -43.90 91.47
CA SER A 355 61.90 -45.27 91.97
C SER A 355 63.13 -45.55 92.84
N PRO A 356 62.95 -46.01 94.10
CA PRO A 356 64.04 -46.44 94.95
C PRO A 356 64.94 -47.48 94.26
N ALA A 357 64.35 -48.34 93.43
CA ALA A 357 65.09 -49.36 92.68
C ALA A 357 66.07 -48.76 91.66
N ALA A 358 65.72 -47.65 91.00
CA ALA A 358 66.62 -46.97 90.07
C ALA A 358 67.79 -46.28 90.80
N THR A 359 67.53 -45.71 91.97
CA THR A 359 68.57 -45.14 92.85
C THR A 359 69.52 -46.23 93.35
N LEU A 360 69.01 -47.38 93.78
CA LEU A 360 69.84 -48.51 94.20
C LEU A 360 70.69 -49.06 93.04
N LYS A 361 70.15 -49.14 91.81
CA LYS A 361 70.89 -49.57 90.60
C LYS A 361 72.06 -48.64 90.22
N ARG A 362 72.04 -47.38 90.67
CA ARG A 362 73.14 -46.42 90.46
C ARG A 362 74.30 -46.61 91.45
N GLY A 363 74.21 -47.60 92.35
CA GLY A 363 75.27 -47.93 93.32
C GLY A 363 75.06 -47.33 94.71
N TYR A 364 73.90 -46.71 94.98
CA TYR A 364 73.54 -46.26 96.32
C TYR A 364 72.98 -47.41 97.15
N ALA A 365 73.18 -47.36 98.46
CA ALA A 365 72.57 -48.29 99.42
C ALA A 365 71.63 -47.52 100.36
N VAL A 366 70.50 -48.12 100.72
CA VAL A 366 69.65 -47.63 101.82
C VAL A 366 70.06 -48.37 103.09
N LEU A 367 70.53 -47.62 104.08
CA LEU A 367 70.87 -48.16 105.39
C LEU A 367 69.60 -48.31 106.23
N GLN A 368 69.39 -49.48 106.81
CA GLN A 368 68.23 -49.80 107.65
C GLN A 368 68.68 -50.37 108.99
N LYS A 369 67.94 -50.07 110.06
CA LYS A 369 68.08 -50.73 111.36
C LYS A 369 67.49 -52.15 111.33
N ALA A 370 67.69 -52.90 112.40
CA ALA A 370 67.19 -54.28 112.51
C ALA A 370 65.66 -54.40 112.40
N ASP A 371 64.92 -53.33 112.69
CA ASP A 371 63.46 -53.24 112.60
C ASP A 371 62.96 -52.79 111.20
N GLY A 372 63.87 -52.50 110.27
CA GLY A 372 63.55 -52.08 108.90
C GLY A 372 63.44 -50.57 108.68
N HIS A 373 63.57 -49.73 109.72
CA HIS A 373 63.57 -48.27 109.55
C HIS A 373 64.84 -47.79 108.84
N ALA A 374 64.69 -46.92 107.85
CA ALA A 374 65.82 -46.35 107.13
C ALA A 374 66.53 -45.28 107.98
N VAL A 375 67.85 -45.38 108.10
CA VAL A 375 68.71 -44.42 108.79
C VAL A 375 68.88 -43.19 107.91
N ARG A 376 68.51 -42.02 108.42
CA ARG A 376 68.56 -40.75 107.66
C ARG A 376 69.50 -39.72 108.26
N ASP A 377 69.75 -39.82 109.56
CA ASP A 377 70.63 -38.92 110.30
C ASP A 377 71.73 -39.71 111.01
N PRO A 378 73.01 -39.29 110.97
CA PRO A 378 74.09 -39.96 111.67
C PRO A 378 73.88 -40.13 113.18
N GLY A 379 73.12 -39.23 113.82
CA GLY A 379 72.79 -39.29 115.25
C GLY A 379 71.77 -40.38 115.62
N GLU A 380 71.15 -41.02 114.63
CA GLU A 380 70.20 -42.13 114.86
C GLU A 380 70.90 -43.46 115.17
N VAL A 381 72.21 -43.56 115.00
CA VAL A 381 72.97 -44.82 115.15
C VAL A 381 74.13 -44.67 116.13
N THR A 382 74.41 -45.74 116.86
CA THR A 382 75.49 -45.79 117.85
C THR A 382 76.69 -46.58 117.34
N SER A 383 77.91 -46.22 117.79
CA SER A 383 79.13 -46.93 117.38
C SER A 383 79.06 -48.41 117.75
N GLY A 384 79.35 -49.29 116.78
CA GLY A 384 79.22 -50.75 116.88
C GLY A 384 77.84 -51.32 116.54
N GLU A 385 76.82 -50.50 116.29
CA GLU A 385 75.46 -50.95 115.98
C GLU A 385 75.40 -51.64 114.59
N PRO A 386 74.81 -52.85 114.48
CA PRO A 386 74.66 -53.53 113.21
C PRO A 386 73.49 -52.93 112.39
N LEU A 387 73.79 -52.49 111.18
CA LEU A 387 72.83 -52.02 110.19
C LEU A 387 72.76 -52.99 109.01
N ARG A 388 71.67 -52.90 108.25
CA ARG A 388 71.52 -53.58 106.96
C ARG A 388 71.64 -52.57 105.83
N ALA A 389 72.58 -52.79 104.92
CA ALA A 389 72.69 -52.03 103.69
C ALA A 389 71.93 -52.78 102.60
N ARG A 390 70.82 -52.18 102.14
CA ARG A 390 70.05 -52.70 101.01
C ARG A 390 70.54 -52.06 99.72
N VAL A 391 70.96 -52.89 98.76
CA VAL A 391 71.48 -52.49 97.44
C VAL A 391 70.53 -52.94 96.33
N SER A 392 70.89 -52.71 95.06
CA SER A 392 70.01 -53.05 93.91
C SER A 392 69.59 -54.51 93.87
N GLU A 393 70.50 -55.41 94.25
CA GLU A 393 70.28 -56.85 94.27
C GLU A 393 70.72 -57.40 95.63
N GLY A 394 69.78 -57.42 96.58
CA GLY A 394 69.96 -58.02 97.91
C GLY A 394 70.30 -57.04 99.03
N GLU A 395 70.64 -57.60 100.18
CA GLU A 395 71.02 -56.87 101.39
C GLU A 395 72.21 -57.56 102.09
N PHE A 396 73.05 -56.77 102.76
CA PHE A 396 74.14 -57.28 103.59
C PHE A 396 74.29 -56.44 104.86
N SER A 397 74.91 -57.02 105.89
CA SER A 397 75.11 -56.34 107.17
C SER A 397 76.36 -55.47 107.16
N VAL A 398 76.26 -54.27 107.71
CA VAL A 398 77.36 -53.34 107.96
C VAL A 398 77.33 -52.93 109.43
N ARG A 399 78.47 -52.52 109.99
CA ARG A 399 78.55 -51.99 111.36
C ARG A 399 79.00 -50.55 111.32
N VAL A 400 78.42 -49.72 112.18
CA VAL A 400 78.79 -48.30 112.31
C VAL A 400 80.10 -48.21 113.07
N ASP A 401 81.06 -47.45 112.53
CA ASP A 401 82.30 -47.06 113.19
C ASP A 401 82.33 -45.52 113.15
N THR A 402 81.87 -44.90 114.23
CA THR A 402 81.72 -43.44 114.38
C THR A 402 82.83 -42.80 115.20
#